data_AF-A0A7S4LN12-F1
#
_entry.id   AF-A0A7S4LN12-F1
#
_cell.length_a   1.000
_cell.length_b   1.000
_cell.length_c   1.000
_cell.angle_alpha   90.00
_cell.angle_beta   90.00
_cell.angle_gamma   90.00
#
_symmetry.space_group_name_H-M   'P 1'
#
loop_
_entity.id
_entity.type
_entity.pdbx_description
1 polymer ?
#
loop_
_entity_poly.entity_id
_entity_poly.type
_entity_poly.pdbx_seq_one_letter_code
_entity_poly.pdbx_strand_id
1 'polypeptide(L)'
;QTPLSECLFFFAFMQPTGDAEINKVESGALEGMEGSSKCSRPKINVELLQQLLDMGFPQIRAERALVKCGGTTVETAIDWLGQHGEDVDIDEPWAPEEAPEAVAPKAPLTEEEKKQKAKELQAKLKAQRDSQAEAERMRDHEREKKRIEFGKQAQETLEEQRKAALRNEEWLRKKQKEDDAKAIARVKEELRKDRAERGFASKDSEEEKKKEEEQNRIKEMRAEFKEIFVGLKAAHEGQAKVAAETMSKYLNNIIKNPTEPKFRKIRLSNAVFQTNVGSLTNGIAYLQKAGFANVGEFLEVAEPDMTRVQAAHTELQVQLLYC
;
A
#
# COMPACT_ATOMS: atom_id res chain seq x y z
N GLN A 1 -55.13 9.31 5.47
CA GLN A 1 -55.56 9.07 4.08
C GLN A 1 -54.39 8.43 3.33
N THR A 2 -54.58 7.19 2.86
CA THR A 2 -53.99 6.64 1.63
C THR A 2 -54.73 7.28 0.41
N PRO A 3 -54.40 7.09 -0.90
CA PRO A 3 -53.78 5.87 -1.48
C PRO A 3 -52.88 5.94 -2.76
N LEU A 4 -52.22 4.80 -3.01
CA LEU A 4 -52.09 3.97 -4.24
C LEU A 4 -51.69 4.53 -5.64
N SER A 5 -50.67 3.90 -6.25
CA SER A 5 -50.69 3.13 -7.53
C SER A 5 -49.22 2.74 -7.86
N GLU A 6 -48.75 1.50 -7.96
CA GLU A 6 -49.17 0.21 -8.57
C GLU A 6 -48.92 0.05 -10.08
N CYS A 7 -48.30 -1.12 -10.41
CA CYS A 7 -48.16 -1.88 -11.68
C CYS A 7 -46.67 -2.10 -12.08
N LEU A 8 -46.02 -3.25 -11.86
CA LEU A 8 -46.26 -4.68 -12.22
C LEU A 8 -45.72 -5.12 -13.61
N PHE A 9 -44.93 -6.21 -13.59
CA PHE A 9 -44.89 -7.35 -14.55
C PHE A 9 -44.24 -7.17 -15.96
N PHE A 10 -43.62 -8.18 -16.62
CA PHE A 10 -43.10 -9.51 -16.19
C PHE A 10 -42.13 -10.17 -17.20
N PHE A 11 -41.18 -10.99 -16.70
CA PHE A 11 -40.64 -12.24 -17.31
C PHE A 11 -39.86 -12.32 -18.66
N ALA A 12 -39.12 -13.44 -18.78
CA ALA A 12 -38.78 -14.23 -19.98
C ALA A 12 -37.59 -13.84 -20.92
N PHE A 13 -36.45 -14.52 -20.72
CA PHE A 13 -35.98 -15.70 -21.50
C PHE A 13 -36.02 -15.72 -23.06
N MET A 14 -35.04 -16.46 -23.61
CA MET A 14 -34.91 -17.05 -24.97
C MET A 14 -34.19 -16.26 -26.09
N GLN A 15 -33.29 -16.98 -26.77
CA GLN A 15 -32.63 -16.61 -28.04
C GLN A 15 -33.64 -16.68 -29.21
N PRO A 16 -33.28 -16.13 -30.39
CA PRO A 16 -33.35 -16.96 -31.59
C PRO A 16 -32.20 -16.79 -32.62
N THR A 17 -32.28 -17.67 -33.61
CA THR A 17 -31.45 -18.01 -34.77
C THR A 17 -31.51 -17.06 -35.98
N GLY A 18 -30.61 -17.22 -36.97
CA GLY A 18 -31.00 -17.20 -38.40
C GLY A 18 -30.17 -16.37 -39.39
N ASP A 19 -29.36 -17.06 -40.21
CA ASP A 19 -29.03 -16.93 -41.66
C ASP A 19 -29.20 -15.60 -42.46
N ALA A 20 -28.21 -15.27 -43.32
CA ALA A 20 -28.41 -14.96 -44.77
C ALA A 20 -27.10 -14.63 -45.58
N GLU A 21 -26.80 -15.51 -46.55
CA GLU A 21 -26.44 -15.27 -47.98
C GLU A 21 -25.27 -14.38 -48.54
N ILE A 22 -24.39 -15.08 -49.30
CA ILE A 22 -24.00 -14.87 -50.73
C ILE A 22 -23.09 -13.70 -51.18
N ASN A 23 -21.94 -14.04 -51.81
CA ASN A 23 -21.60 -13.67 -53.20
C ASN A 23 -20.49 -14.55 -53.85
N LYS A 24 -20.45 -14.62 -55.20
CA LYS A 24 -19.71 -15.61 -56.02
C LYS A 24 -19.18 -14.99 -57.35
N VAL A 25 -17.95 -15.30 -57.78
CA VAL A 25 -17.40 -15.39 -59.18
C VAL A 25 -16.08 -16.23 -59.10
N GLU A 26 -15.81 -17.38 -59.73
CA GLU A 26 -15.56 -17.77 -61.16
C GLU A 26 -14.23 -17.21 -61.78
N SER A 27 -13.44 -17.83 -62.70
CA SER A 27 -13.48 -19.10 -63.49
C SER A 27 -12.13 -19.45 -64.22
N GLY A 28 -12.00 -20.66 -64.83
CA GLY A 28 -11.06 -21.04 -65.93
C GLY A 28 -9.82 -21.92 -65.56
N ALA A 29 -9.35 -23.01 -66.22
CA ALA A 29 -9.30 -23.55 -67.62
C ALA A 29 -7.83 -23.62 -68.14
N LEU A 30 -7.28 -24.58 -68.94
CA LEU A 30 -7.72 -25.87 -69.55
C LEU A 30 -6.48 -26.68 -70.09
N GLU A 31 -6.59 -28.02 -70.29
CA GLU A 31 -5.78 -28.94 -71.18
C GLU A 31 -4.23 -29.06 -71.01
N GLY A 32 -3.50 -30.16 -71.36
CA GLY A 32 -3.81 -31.51 -71.86
C GLY A 32 -2.78 -32.02 -72.92
N MET A 33 -2.14 -33.22 -72.79
CA MET A 33 -1.56 -34.04 -73.90
C MET A 33 -0.96 -35.41 -73.46
N GLU A 34 -0.82 -36.38 -74.38
CA GLU A 34 -0.44 -37.80 -74.13
C GLU A 34 1.04 -38.16 -74.46
N GLY A 35 1.55 -39.31 -73.96
CA GLY A 35 2.81 -39.94 -74.43
C GLY A 35 3.24 -41.22 -73.67
N SER A 36 3.56 -42.31 -74.39
CA SER A 36 3.72 -43.67 -73.82
C SER A 36 5.17 -44.21 -73.79
N SER A 37 5.55 -44.91 -72.71
CA SER A 37 6.46 -46.09 -72.73
C SER A 37 6.47 -46.85 -71.39
N LYS A 38 6.66 -48.18 -71.42
CA LYS A 38 6.54 -49.07 -70.24
C LYS A 38 7.89 -49.49 -69.65
N CYS A 39 8.07 -49.25 -68.35
CA CYS A 39 9.00 -49.97 -67.48
C CYS A 39 8.20 -50.74 -66.41
N SER A 40 8.71 -51.89 -65.94
CA SER A 40 7.95 -52.82 -65.08
C SER A 40 7.75 -52.27 -63.66
N ARG A 41 6.53 -51.81 -63.39
CA ARG A 41 6.11 -51.13 -62.16
C ARG A 41 5.63 -52.11 -61.07
N PRO A 42 5.94 -51.88 -59.77
CA PRO A 42 5.39 -52.69 -58.68
C PRO A 42 3.85 -52.61 -58.60
N LYS A 43 3.22 -53.66 -58.04
CA LYS A 43 1.75 -53.73 -57.91
C LYS A 43 1.24 -52.61 -57.00
N ILE A 44 0.56 -51.64 -57.58
CA ILE A 44 -0.06 -50.49 -56.90
C ILE A 44 -1.57 -50.57 -57.13
N ASN A 45 -2.36 -50.15 -56.14
CA ASN A 45 -3.82 -50.12 -56.23
C ASN A 45 -4.26 -49.15 -57.34
N VAL A 46 -4.84 -49.70 -58.41
CA VAL A 46 -5.17 -48.96 -59.64
C VAL A 46 -6.21 -47.86 -59.37
N GLU A 47 -7.15 -48.09 -58.45
CA GLU A 47 -8.17 -47.10 -58.06
C GLU A 47 -7.57 -45.86 -57.37
N LEU A 48 -6.65 -46.05 -56.42
CA LEU A 48 -5.97 -44.94 -55.72
C LEU A 48 -5.04 -44.17 -56.67
N LEU A 49 -4.40 -44.88 -57.61
CA LEU A 49 -3.62 -44.27 -58.67
C LEU A 49 -4.50 -43.43 -59.61
N GLN A 50 -5.65 -43.95 -60.02
CA GLN A 50 -6.57 -43.25 -60.91
C GLN A 50 -7.10 -41.97 -60.24
N GLN A 51 -7.45 -42.02 -58.96
CA GLN A 51 -7.85 -40.83 -58.21
C GLN A 51 -6.76 -39.75 -58.16
N LEU A 52 -5.48 -40.13 -58.03
CA LEU A 52 -4.36 -39.16 -58.10
C LEU A 52 -4.14 -38.60 -59.52
N LEU A 53 -4.34 -39.41 -60.56
CA LEU A 53 -4.29 -38.97 -61.97
C LEU A 53 -5.44 -38.01 -62.30
N ASP A 54 -6.65 -38.31 -61.85
CA ASP A 54 -7.84 -37.49 -62.05
C ASP A 54 -7.73 -36.14 -61.29
N MET A 55 -6.95 -36.10 -60.19
CA MET A 55 -6.54 -34.87 -59.50
C MET A 55 -5.41 -34.09 -60.20
N GLY A 56 -4.87 -34.58 -61.33
CA GLY A 56 -3.85 -33.90 -62.13
C GLY A 56 -2.40 -34.15 -61.72
N PHE A 57 -2.11 -35.09 -60.82
CA PHE A 57 -0.73 -35.45 -60.50
C PHE A 57 -0.11 -36.30 -61.63
N PRO A 58 1.13 -36.01 -62.09
CA PRO A 58 1.77 -36.82 -63.12
C PRO A 58 1.94 -38.26 -62.65
N GLN A 59 1.74 -39.21 -63.57
CA GLN A 59 1.69 -40.64 -63.22
C GLN A 59 2.88 -41.08 -62.38
N ILE A 60 4.11 -40.76 -62.82
CA ILE A 60 5.40 -41.09 -62.16
C ILE A 60 5.40 -40.69 -60.68
N ARG A 61 4.91 -39.49 -60.36
CA ARG A 61 4.83 -38.95 -59.00
C ARG A 61 3.82 -39.73 -58.15
N ALA A 62 2.64 -39.99 -58.70
CA ALA A 62 1.61 -40.81 -58.04
C ALA A 62 2.07 -42.26 -57.80
N GLU A 63 2.90 -42.85 -58.67
CA GLU A 63 3.52 -44.16 -58.42
C GLU A 63 4.45 -44.11 -57.20
N ARG A 64 5.37 -43.15 -57.18
CA ARG A 64 6.38 -42.99 -56.12
C ARG A 64 5.72 -42.74 -54.76
N ALA A 65 4.73 -41.85 -54.72
CA ALA A 65 3.97 -41.56 -53.51
C ALA A 65 3.24 -42.79 -52.96
N LEU A 66 2.50 -43.52 -53.80
CA LEU A 66 1.79 -44.73 -53.36
C LEU A 66 2.74 -45.84 -52.89
N VAL A 67 3.95 -45.96 -53.47
CA VAL A 67 4.99 -46.90 -53.02
C VAL A 67 5.58 -46.49 -51.67
N LYS A 68 5.92 -45.21 -51.47
CA LYS A 68 6.50 -44.72 -50.20
C LYS A 68 5.47 -44.69 -49.06
N CYS A 69 4.19 -44.41 -49.35
CA CYS A 69 3.08 -44.42 -48.38
C CYS A 69 2.46 -45.81 -48.14
N GLY A 70 2.93 -46.86 -48.81
CA GLY A 70 2.43 -48.23 -48.65
C GLY A 70 1.00 -48.47 -49.18
N GLY A 71 0.47 -47.57 -50.02
CA GLY A 71 -0.79 -47.75 -50.74
C GLY A 71 -2.07 -47.80 -49.88
N THR A 72 -2.09 -47.13 -48.73
CA THR A 72 -3.19 -47.21 -47.74
C THR A 72 -4.36 -46.25 -48.00
N THR A 73 -4.09 -44.97 -48.30
CA THR A 73 -5.11 -43.95 -48.63
C THR A 73 -4.60 -42.97 -49.68
N VAL A 74 -5.49 -42.25 -50.37
CA VAL A 74 -5.09 -41.18 -51.31
C VAL A 74 -4.52 -39.97 -50.54
N GLU A 75 -5.12 -39.60 -49.41
CA GLU A 75 -4.72 -38.43 -48.62
C GLU A 75 -3.26 -38.49 -48.15
N THR A 76 -2.79 -39.68 -47.73
CA THR A 76 -1.39 -39.87 -47.31
C THR A 76 -0.41 -39.77 -48.48
N ALA A 77 -0.82 -40.14 -49.69
CA ALA A 77 -0.03 -39.94 -50.90
C ALA A 77 0.00 -38.47 -51.34
N ILE A 78 -1.11 -37.72 -51.19
CA ILE A 78 -1.15 -36.27 -51.45
C ILE A 78 -0.23 -35.52 -50.47
N ASP A 79 -0.27 -35.84 -49.18
CA ASP A 79 0.56 -35.17 -48.18
C ASP A 79 2.07 -35.45 -48.41
N TRP A 80 2.42 -36.68 -48.81
CA TRP A 80 3.79 -36.99 -49.25
C TRP A 80 4.21 -36.22 -50.50
N LEU A 81 3.33 -36.12 -51.51
CA LEU A 81 3.55 -35.31 -52.72
C LEU A 81 3.68 -33.82 -52.42
N GLY A 82 2.94 -33.30 -51.44
CA GLY A 82 3.05 -31.90 -51.00
C GLY A 82 4.38 -31.61 -50.29
N GLN A 83 4.93 -32.58 -49.56
CA GLN A 83 6.19 -32.43 -48.83
C GLN A 83 7.45 -32.64 -49.69
N HIS A 84 7.36 -33.40 -50.78
CA HIS A 84 8.51 -33.77 -51.62
C HIS A 84 8.41 -33.25 -53.06
N GLY A 85 7.24 -32.80 -53.54
CA GLY A 85 6.96 -32.54 -54.96
C GLY A 85 7.77 -31.43 -55.66
N GLU A 86 8.66 -30.74 -54.93
CA GLU A 86 9.62 -29.77 -55.47
C GLU A 86 11.00 -30.40 -55.77
N ASP A 87 11.25 -31.65 -55.35
CA ASP A 87 12.50 -32.36 -55.62
C ASP A 87 12.63 -32.69 -57.13
N VAL A 88 13.71 -32.21 -57.76
CA VAL A 88 13.98 -32.36 -59.21
C VAL A 88 14.06 -33.84 -59.64
N ASP A 89 14.45 -34.71 -58.72
CA ASP A 89 14.70 -36.14 -58.93
C ASP A 89 13.40 -36.98 -59.01
N ILE A 90 12.23 -36.35 -58.82
CA ILE A 90 10.92 -37.02 -58.75
C ILE A 90 10.38 -37.47 -60.11
N ASP A 91 10.71 -36.77 -61.20
CA ASP A 91 10.21 -37.11 -62.54
C ASP A 91 11.11 -38.10 -63.30
N GLU A 92 12.23 -38.52 -62.70
CA GLU A 92 13.14 -39.50 -63.30
C GLU A 92 12.47 -40.89 -63.43
N PRO A 93 12.72 -41.68 -64.50
CA PRO A 93 12.12 -43.01 -64.63
C PRO A 93 12.56 -43.92 -63.49
N TRP A 94 11.60 -44.47 -62.74
CA TRP A 94 11.85 -45.37 -61.61
C TRP A 94 12.50 -46.68 -62.09
N ALA A 95 13.82 -46.70 -62.16
CA ALA A 95 14.57 -47.91 -61.89
C ALA A 95 14.30 -48.29 -60.43
N PRO A 96 14.12 -49.60 -60.09
CA PRO A 96 14.02 -49.99 -58.70
C PRO A 96 15.35 -49.69 -58.01
N GLU A 97 15.40 -48.59 -57.27
CA GLU A 97 16.46 -48.34 -56.30
C GLU A 97 16.46 -49.53 -55.34
N GLU A 98 17.54 -50.29 -55.34
CA GLU A 98 17.63 -51.51 -54.58
C GLU A 98 17.40 -51.21 -53.10
N ALA A 99 16.56 -52.01 -52.44
CA ALA A 99 16.44 -51.96 -50.98
C ALA A 99 17.86 -51.99 -50.40
N PRO A 100 18.20 -51.03 -49.51
CA PRO A 100 19.56 -50.50 -49.39
C PRO A 100 20.57 -51.63 -49.36
N GLU A 101 21.46 -51.63 -50.36
CA GLU A 101 22.48 -52.66 -50.55
C GLU A 101 23.01 -53.09 -49.19
N ALA A 102 23.00 -54.40 -48.94
CA ALA A 102 23.59 -54.96 -47.74
C ALA A 102 25.10 -54.67 -47.78
N VAL A 103 25.49 -53.49 -47.27
CA VAL A 103 26.85 -52.98 -47.26
C VAL A 103 27.74 -54.10 -46.76
N ALA A 104 28.66 -54.52 -47.63
CA ALA A 104 29.53 -55.66 -47.41
C ALA A 104 30.04 -55.69 -45.96
N PRO A 105 30.07 -56.86 -45.30
CA PRO A 105 30.34 -56.96 -43.87
C PRO A 105 31.71 -56.37 -43.57
N LYS A 106 31.72 -55.11 -43.13
CA LYS A 106 32.84 -54.52 -42.38
C LYS A 106 33.13 -55.52 -41.27
N ALA A 107 34.38 -55.97 -41.21
CA ALA A 107 34.82 -57.11 -40.39
C ALA A 107 34.14 -57.10 -39.02
N PRO A 108 33.61 -58.24 -38.55
CA PRO A 108 32.63 -58.28 -37.47
C PRO A 108 33.16 -57.55 -36.25
N LEU A 109 32.60 -56.35 -36.00
CA LEU A 109 32.96 -55.51 -34.88
C LEU A 109 32.90 -56.39 -33.61
N THR A 110 34.03 -56.49 -32.91
CA THR A 110 34.19 -57.37 -31.75
C THR A 110 33.08 -57.13 -30.74
N GLU A 111 32.64 -58.19 -30.05
CA GLU A 111 31.49 -58.08 -29.14
C GLU A 111 31.66 -56.98 -28.09
N GLU A 112 32.90 -56.70 -27.68
CA GLU A 112 33.23 -55.64 -26.74
C GLU A 112 32.94 -54.25 -27.31
N GLU A 113 33.30 -53.96 -28.56
CA GLU A 113 32.99 -52.67 -29.19
C GLU A 113 31.48 -52.48 -29.40
N LYS A 114 30.73 -53.55 -29.70
CA LYS A 114 29.26 -53.50 -29.75
C LYS A 114 28.65 -53.21 -28.37
N LYS A 115 29.16 -53.86 -27.31
CA LYS A 115 28.76 -53.61 -25.92
C LYS A 115 29.14 -52.19 -25.47
N GLN A 116 30.28 -51.65 -25.91
CA GLN A 116 30.70 -50.27 -25.64
C GLN A 116 29.79 -49.26 -26.34
N LYS A 117 29.54 -49.42 -27.66
CA LYS A 117 28.62 -48.54 -28.42
C LYS A 117 27.20 -48.59 -27.88
N ALA A 118 26.71 -49.75 -27.44
CA ALA A 118 25.42 -49.88 -26.77
C ALA A 118 25.36 -49.12 -25.43
N LYS A 119 26.40 -49.23 -24.59
CA LYS A 119 26.52 -48.46 -23.34
C LYS A 119 26.62 -46.96 -23.59
N GLU A 120 27.37 -46.54 -24.61
CA GLU A 120 27.50 -45.13 -25.01
C GLU A 120 26.17 -44.56 -25.52
N LEU A 121 25.42 -45.32 -26.32
CA LEU A 121 24.09 -44.94 -26.80
C LEU A 121 23.09 -44.82 -25.63
N GLN A 122 23.11 -45.78 -24.69
CA GLN A 122 22.30 -45.72 -23.47
C GLN A 122 22.69 -44.54 -22.58
N ALA A 123 23.97 -44.22 -22.45
CA ALA A 123 24.44 -43.06 -21.71
C ALA A 123 24.00 -41.74 -22.37
N LYS A 124 24.06 -41.65 -23.71
CA LYS A 124 23.56 -40.49 -24.48
C LYS A 124 22.05 -40.32 -24.34
N LEU A 125 21.26 -41.40 -24.45
CA LEU A 125 19.80 -41.36 -24.23
C LEU A 125 19.44 -40.98 -22.79
N LYS A 126 20.21 -41.43 -21.80
CA LYS A 126 20.03 -41.02 -20.41
C LYS A 126 20.36 -39.53 -20.24
N ALA A 127 21.53 -39.09 -20.70
CA ALA A 127 21.92 -37.68 -20.63
C ALA A 127 20.94 -36.74 -21.35
N GLN A 128 20.36 -37.16 -22.47
CA GLN A 128 19.32 -36.41 -23.19
C GLN A 128 18.01 -36.33 -22.39
N ARG A 129 17.59 -37.42 -21.73
CA ARG A 129 16.41 -37.43 -20.84
C ARG A 129 16.64 -36.57 -19.60
N ASP A 130 17.81 -36.67 -18.99
CA ASP A 130 18.20 -35.88 -17.83
C ASP A 130 18.25 -34.38 -18.21
N SER A 131 18.82 -34.01 -19.37
CA SER A 131 18.81 -32.63 -19.87
C SER A 131 17.42 -32.09 -20.23
N GLN A 132 16.53 -32.95 -20.74
CA GLN A 132 15.12 -32.60 -20.99
C GLN A 132 14.37 -32.36 -19.67
N ALA A 133 14.56 -33.22 -18.67
CA ALA A 133 13.96 -33.06 -17.34
C ALA A 133 14.50 -31.82 -16.61
N GLU A 134 15.78 -31.49 -16.76
CA GLU A 134 16.35 -30.23 -16.25
C GLU A 134 15.78 -29.01 -16.98
N ALA A 135 15.68 -29.04 -18.32
CA ALA A 135 15.08 -27.95 -19.09
C ALA A 135 13.59 -27.74 -18.75
N GLU A 136 12.84 -28.81 -18.48
CA GLU A 136 11.45 -28.73 -18.01
C GLU A 136 11.35 -28.12 -16.60
N ARG A 137 12.17 -28.58 -15.65
CA ARG A 137 12.26 -27.98 -14.30
C ARG A 137 12.63 -26.51 -14.33
N MET A 138 13.52 -26.10 -15.23
CA MET A 138 13.87 -24.68 -15.40
C MET A 138 12.70 -23.87 -15.96
N ARG A 139 11.94 -24.40 -16.92
CA ARG A 139 10.71 -23.76 -17.43
C ARG A 139 9.63 -23.65 -16.34
N ASP A 140 9.48 -24.67 -15.50
CA ASP A 140 8.58 -24.60 -14.34
C ASP A 140 9.02 -23.55 -13.32
N HIS A 141 10.31 -23.50 -13.00
CA HIS A 141 10.86 -22.48 -12.11
C HIS A 141 10.66 -21.06 -12.67
N GLU A 142 10.84 -20.85 -13.97
CA GLU A 142 10.54 -19.58 -14.64
C GLU A 142 9.05 -19.22 -14.62
N ARG A 143 8.14 -20.18 -14.85
CA ARG A 143 6.69 -19.97 -14.75
C ARG A 143 6.29 -19.57 -13.33
N GLU A 144 6.80 -20.29 -12.35
CA GLU A 144 6.54 -20.06 -10.92
C GLU A 144 7.06 -18.68 -10.48
N LYS A 145 8.29 -18.33 -10.89
CA LYS A 145 8.91 -17.03 -10.65
C LYS A 145 8.07 -15.89 -11.25
N LYS A 146 7.66 -16.01 -12.53
CA LYS A 146 6.80 -15.00 -13.20
C LYS A 146 5.45 -14.84 -12.49
N ARG A 147 4.84 -15.91 -11.99
CA ARG A 147 3.59 -15.84 -11.20
C ARG A 147 3.80 -15.07 -9.89
N ILE A 148 4.91 -15.33 -9.19
CA ILE A 148 5.25 -14.62 -7.93
C ILE A 148 5.54 -13.14 -8.21
N GLU A 149 6.31 -12.83 -9.26
CA GLU A 149 6.62 -11.45 -9.68
C GLU A 149 5.34 -10.68 -10.05
N PHE A 150 4.45 -11.27 -10.84
CA PHE A 150 3.17 -10.67 -11.20
C PHE A 150 2.24 -10.48 -9.98
N GLY A 151 2.17 -11.47 -9.09
CA GLY A 151 1.41 -11.37 -7.84
C GLY A 151 1.94 -10.25 -6.93
N LYS A 152 3.27 -10.09 -6.84
CA LYS A 152 3.91 -9.00 -6.10
C LYS A 152 3.61 -7.64 -6.73
N GLN A 153 3.72 -7.49 -8.05
CA GLN A 153 3.38 -6.26 -8.77
C GLN A 153 1.89 -5.88 -8.59
N ALA A 154 0.99 -6.86 -8.60
CA ALA A 154 -0.44 -6.63 -8.36
C ALA A 154 -0.72 -6.18 -6.91
N GLN A 155 0.02 -6.70 -5.92
CA GLN A 155 -0.07 -6.23 -4.54
C GLN A 155 0.51 -4.82 -4.36
N GLU A 156 1.67 -4.54 -4.95
CA GLU A 156 2.36 -3.25 -4.87
C GLU A 156 1.51 -2.13 -5.50
N THR A 157 0.96 -2.34 -6.69
CA THR A 157 0.05 -1.38 -7.35
C THR A 157 -1.25 -1.15 -6.56
N LEU A 158 -1.81 -2.19 -5.93
CA LEU A 158 -2.98 -2.06 -5.05
C LEU A 158 -2.65 -1.27 -3.77
N GLU A 159 -1.48 -1.48 -3.17
CA GLU A 159 -1.02 -0.68 -2.04
C GLU A 159 -0.77 0.79 -2.41
N GLU A 160 -0.20 1.06 -3.59
CA GLU A 160 -0.01 2.42 -4.09
C GLU A 160 -1.34 3.15 -4.31
N GLN A 161 -2.33 2.47 -4.90
CA GLN A 161 -3.69 3.00 -5.06
C GLN A 161 -4.34 3.32 -3.71
N ARG A 162 -4.20 2.44 -2.71
CA ARG A 162 -4.67 2.68 -1.33
C ARG A 162 -3.97 3.88 -0.69
N LYS A 163 -2.63 3.98 -0.81
CA LYS A 163 -1.84 5.12 -0.32
C LYS A 163 -2.22 6.42 -1.05
N ALA A 164 -2.54 6.37 -2.34
CA ALA A 164 -3.04 7.51 -3.11
C ALA A 164 -4.44 7.96 -2.67
N ALA A 165 -5.36 7.01 -2.43
CA ALA A 165 -6.70 7.31 -1.92
C ALA A 165 -6.65 8.02 -0.57
N LEU A 166 -5.88 7.50 0.40
CA LEU A 166 -5.69 8.13 1.71
C LEU A 166 -5.09 9.53 1.60
N ARG A 167 -4.08 9.74 0.74
CA ARG A 167 -3.51 11.08 0.49
C ARG A 167 -4.54 12.05 -0.10
N ASN A 168 -5.40 11.59 -0.99
CA ASN A 168 -6.48 12.41 -1.57
C ASN A 168 -7.55 12.77 -0.51
N GLU A 169 -7.96 11.81 0.32
CA GLU A 169 -8.89 12.03 1.43
C GLU A 169 -8.33 13.01 2.48
N GLU A 170 -7.06 12.85 2.87
CA GLU A 170 -6.39 13.79 3.77
C GLU A 170 -6.28 15.19 3.19
N TRP A 171 -5.97 15.31 1.89
CA TRP A 171 -5.90 16.58 1.18
C TRP A 171 -7.28 17.25 1.10
N LEU A 172 -8.33 16.49 0.75
CA LEU A 172 -9.73 16.96 0.76
C LEU A 172 -10.12 17.46 2.15
N ARG A 173 -9.83 16.69 3.20
CA ARG A 173 -10.13 17.07 4.60
C ARG A 173 -9.36 18.31 5.05
N LYS A 174 -8.10 18.48 4.63
CA LYS A 174 -7.31 19.70 4.89
C LYS A 174 -7.92 20.91 4.16
N LYS A 175 -8.25 20.75 2.88
CA LYS A 175 -8.85 21.81 2.07
C LYS A 175 -10.22 22.25 2.59
N GLN A 176 -11.10 21.31 2.94
CA GLN A 176 -12.38 21.61 3.59
C GLN A 176 -12.16 22.42 4.88
N LYS A 177 -11.29 21.97 5.78
CA LYS A 177 -10.97 22.73 7.01
C LYS A 177 -10.42 24.12 6.75
N GLU A 178 -9.64 24.31 5.70
CA GLU A 178 -9.10 25.62 5.31
C GLU A 178 -10.21 26.55 4.77
N ASP A 179 -11.10 26.02 3.93
CA ASP A 179 -12.21 26.76 3.34
C ASP A 179 -13.31 27.07 4.39
N ASP A 180 -13.57 26.14 5.32
CA ASP A 180 -14.40 26.34 6.52
C ASP A 180 -13.79 27.41 7.44
N ALA A 181 -12.47 27.35 7.71
CA ALA A 181 -11.79 28.35 8.52
C ALA A 181 -11.83 29.75 7.85
N LYS A 182 -11.70 29.84 6.52
CA LYS A 182 -11.90 31.08 5.76
C LYS A 182 -13.36 31.57 5.79
N ALA A 183 -14.35 30.66 5.82
CA ALA A 183 -15.75 31.04 6.00
C ALA A 183 -16.00 31.60 7.40
N ILE A 184 -15.53 30.90 8.45
CA ILE A 184 -15.60 31.35 9.85
C ILE A 184 -14.88 32.70 10.03
N ALA A 185 -13.71 32.89 9.43
CA ALA A 185 -12.97 34.15 9.50
C ALA A 185 -13.72 35.32 8.84
N ARG A 186 -14.37 35.09 7.68
CA ARG A 186 -15.23 36.09 7.03
C ARG A 186 -16.42 36.48 7.90
N VAL A 187 -17.16 35.50 8.42
CA VAL A 187 -18.31 35.74 9.32
C VAL A 187 -17.86 36.45 10.61
N LYS A 188 -16.71 36.09 11.19
CA LYS A 188 -16.15 36.75 12.37
C LYS A 188 -15.79 38.22 12.12
N GLU A 189 -15.21 38.53 10.97
CA GLU A 189 -14.88 39.91 10.58
C GLU A 189 -16.12 40.75 10.27
N GLU A 190 -17.15 40.15 9.67
CA GLU A 190 -18.44 40.78 9.43
C GLU A 190 -19.18 41.10 10.74
N LEU A 191 -19.23 40.14 11.67
CA LEU A 191 -19.72 40.35 13.04
C LEU A 191 -18.91 41.42 13.79
N ARG A 192 -17.59 41.51 13.57
CA ARG A 192 -16.75 42.56 14.19
C ARG A 192 -17.13 43.95 13.69
N LYS A 193 -17.46 44.09 12.40
CA LYS A 193 -17.91 45.37 11.79
C LYS A 193 -19.30 45.77 12.27
N ASP A 194 -20.28 44.88 12.19
CA ASP A 194 -21.64 45.13 12.70
C ASP A 194 -21.63 45.52 14.19
N ARG A 195 -20.81 44.84 15.01
CA ARG A 195 -20.61 45.17 16.43
C ARG A 195 -19.94 46.53 16.65
N ALA A 196 -19.09 46.98 15.72
CA ALA A 196 -18.47 48.30 15.76
C ALA A 196 -19.43 49.42 15.31
N GLU A 197 -20.20 49.19 14.25
CA GLU A 197 -21.23 50.11 13.74
C GLU A 197 -22.34 50.34 14.76
N ARG A 198 -22.71 49.31 15.53
CA ARG A 198 -23.62 49.41 16.69
C ARG A 198 -23.00 50.00 17.96
N GLY A 199 -21.74 50.46 17.91
CA GLY A 199 -21.06 51.14 19.01
C GLY A 199 -20.59 50.26 20.18
N PHE A 200 -20.62 48.92 20.05
CA PHE A 200 -20.18 48.01 21.12
C PHE A 200 -18.66 47.78 21.12
N ALA A 201 -17.98 47.91 19.98
CA ALA A 201 -16.55 47.57 19.85
C ALA A 201 -15.58 48.38 20.75
N SER A 202 -15.97 49.59 21.18
CA SER A 202 -15.20 50.35 22.19
C SER A 202 -15.16 49.62 23.53
N LYS A 203 -16.31 49.13 23.99
CA LYS A 203 -16.43 48.46 25.29
C LYS A 203 -15.68 47.13 25.33
N ASP A 204 -15.82 46.30 24.30
CA ASP A 204 -15.11 45.01 24.26
C ASP A 204 -13.60 45.17 24.18
N SER A 205 -13.09 46.11 23.36
CA SER A 205 -11.65 46.34 23.24
C SER A 205 -11.04 46.99 24.50
N GLU A 206 -11.81 47.77 25.26
CA GLU A 206 -11.42 48.22 26.59
C GLU A 206 -11.47 47.10 27.64
N GLU A 207 -12.48 46.24 27.62
CA GLU A 207 -12.58 45.11 28.54
C GLU A 207 -11.50 44.05 28.28
N GLU A 208 -11.12 43.81 27.02
CA GLU A 208 -9.99 42.95 26.66
C GLU A 208 -8.66 43.53 27.15
N LYS A 209 -8.40 44.83 26.92
CA LYS A 209 -7.20 45.51 27.44
C LYS A 209 -7.13 45.47 28.97
N LYS A 210 -8.23 45.74 29.68
CA LYS A 210 -8.28 45.67 31.14
C LYS A 210 -8.00 44.24 31.66
N LYS A 211 -8.42 43.20 30.93
CA LYS A 211 -8.11 41.79 31.25
C LYS A 211 -6.63 41.46 30.98
N GLU A 212 -6.06 41.96 29.88
CA GLU A 212 -4.64 41.78 29.54
C GLU A 212 -3.72 42.48 30.55
N GLU A 213 -4.02 43.73 30.91
CA GLU A 213 -3.33 44.46 31.98
C GLU A 213 -3.38 43.72 33.32
N GLU A 214 -4.55 43.20 33.71
CA GLU A 214 -4.70 42.44 34.95
C GLU A 214 -3.93 41.11 34.92
N GLN A 215 -3.94 40.40 33.79
CA GLN A 215 -3.13 39.20 33.61
C GLN A 215 -1.63 39.49 33.69
N ASN A 216 -1.19 40.63 33.14
CA ASN A 216 0.21 41.07 33.24
C ASN A 216 0.58 41.43 34.69
N ARG A 217 -0.27 42.15 35.43
CA ARG A 217 -0.09 42.41 36.88
C ARG A 217 0.02 41.11 37.68
N ILE A 218 -0.85 40.13 37.43
CA ILE A 218 -0.80 38.81 38.11
C ILE A 218 0.49 38.04 37.75
N LYS A 219 0.94 38.11 36.49
CA LYS A 219 2.18 37.48 36.03
C LYS A 219 3.41 38.10 36.68
N GLU A 220 3.45 39.41 36.84
CA GLU A 220 4.51 40.14 37.55
C GLU A 220 4.53 39.79 39.05
N MET A 221 3.37 39.80 39.72
CA MET A 221 3.26 39.34 41.12
C MET A 221 3.81 37.91 41.30
N ARG A 222 3.48 36.99 40.38
CA ARG A 222 4.02 35.62 40.41
C ARG A 222 5.53 35.56 40.20
N ALA A 223 6.11 36.47 39.41
CA ALA A 223 7.56 36.53 39.22
C ALA A 223 8.28 36.91 40.53
N GLU A 224 7.77 37.89 41.30
CA GLU A 224 8.32 38.23 42.63
C GLU A 224 8.35 37.01 43.56
N PHE A 225 7.25 36.27 43.63
CA PHE A 225 7.16 35.06 44.45
C PHE A 225 8.13 33.97 43.98
N LYS A 226 8.28 33.81 42.66
CA LYS A 226 9.23 32.85 42.08
C LYS A 226 10.68 33.18 42.45
N GLU A 227 11.09 34.45 42.39
CA GLU A 227 12.46 34.87 42.75
C GLU A 227 12.78 34.55 44.21
N ILE A 228 11.86 34.86 45.14
CA ILE A 228 12.01 34.53 46.56
C ILE A 228 12.11 33.01 46.76
N PHE A 229 11.30 32.23 46.04
CA PHE A 229 11.33 30.77 46.13
C PHE A 229 12.59 30.15 45.54
N VAL A 230 13.13 30.70 44.45
CA VAL A 230 14.44 30.30 43.89
C VAL A 230 15.55 30.56 44.92
N GLY A 231 15.53 31.71 45.60
CA GLY A 231 16.43 31.99 46.72
C GLY A 231 16.26 31.00 47.88
N LEU A 232 15.03 30.58 48.20
CA LEU A 232 14.75 29.56 49.21
C LEU A 232 15.36 28.20 48.81
N LYS A 233 15.13 27.76 47.57
CA LYS A 233 15.69 26.50 47.04
C LYS A 233 17.21 26.51 47.00
N ALA A 234 17.83 27.64 46.64
CA ALA A 234 19.30 27.79 46.62
C ALA A 234 19.93 27.74 48.02
N ALA A 235 19.25 28.25 49.05
CA ALA A 235 19.76 28.24 50.42
C ALA A 235 19.46 26.93 51.19
N HIS A 236 18.29 26.31 50.95
CA HIS A 236 17.77 25.19 51.73
C HIS A 236 17.04 24.16 50.85
N GLU A 237 17.74 23.59 49.86
CA GLU A 237 17.16 22.67 48.86
C GLU A 237 16.29 21.55 49.48
N GLY A 238 16.82 20.85 50.50
CA GLY A 238 16.12 19.75 51.18
C GLY A 238 14.88 20.16 52.00
N GLN A 239 14.73 21.44 52.35
CA GLN A 239 13.56 21.96 53.08
C GLN A 239 12.56 22.67 52.17
N ALA A 240 12.94 23.03 50.94
CA ALA A 240 12.14 23.88 50.05
C ALA A 240 10.74 23.32 49.73
N LYS A 241 10.63 22.00 49.54
CA LYS A 241 9.34 21.32 49.29
C LYS A 241 8.42 21.39 50.50
N VAL A 242 8.93 21.06 51.69
CA VAL A 242 8.17 21.08 52.95
C VAL A 242 7.75 22.50 53.33
N ALA A 243 8.63 23.49 53.06
CA ALA A 243 8.32 24.91 53.19
C ALA A 243 7.17 25.33 52.26
N ALA A 244 7.25 24.98 50.97
CA ALA A 244 6.20 25.28 49.99
C ALA A 244 4.85 24.66 50.36
N GLU A 245 4.82 23.39 50.77
CA GLU A 245 3.58 22.73 51.24
C GLU A 245 2.98 23.42 52.47
N THR A 246 3.84 23.86 53.39
CA THR A 246 3.41 24.50 54.64
C THR A 246 2.86 25.91 54.36
N MET A 247 3.55 26.71 53.56
CA MET A 247 3.08 28.03 53.11
C MET A 247 1.80 27.93 52.25
N SER A 248 1.71 26.94 51.35
CA SER A 248 0.53 26.67 50.53
C SER A 248 -0.70 26.39 51.39
N LYS A 249 -0.57 25.58 52.46
CA LYS A 249 -1.66 25.32 53.42
C LYS A 249 -2.18 26.61 54.09
N TYR A 250 -1.29 27.52 54.51
CA TYR A 250 -1.71 28.80 55.10
C TYR A 250 -2.44 29.70 54.10
N LEU A 251 -1.90 29.87 52.89
CA LEU A 251 -2.53 30.68 51.85
C LEU A 251 -3.88 30.10 51.40
N ASN A 252 -3.97 28.77 51.24
CA ASN A 252 -5.21 28.07 50.87
C ASN A 252 -6.32 28.25 51.92
N ASN A 253 -5.97 28.27 53.21
CA ASN A 253 -6.95 28.54 54.28
C ASN A 253 -7.53 29.96 54.19
N ILE A 254 -6.72 30.96 53.83
CA ILE A 254 -7.18 32.33 53.56
C ILE A 254 -8.03 32.38 52.29
N ILE A 255 -7.62 31.70 51.22
CA ILE A 255 -8.37 31.66 49.94
C ILE A 255 -9.77 31.06 50.14
N LYS A 256 -9.88 29.98 50.92
CA LYS A 256 -11.16 29.31 51.20
C LYS A 256 -12.08 30.10 52.12
N ASN A 257 -11.51 30.76 53.14
CA ASN A 257 -12.27 31.40 54.22
C ASN A 257 -11.74 32.83 54.48
N PRO A 258 -11.88 33.77 53.51
CA PRO A 258 -11.21 35.07 53.57
C PRO A 258 -11.71 35.96 54.72
N THR A 259 -12.95 35.80 55.14
CA THR A 259 -13.59 36.57 56.22
C THR A 259 -13.19 36.12 57.62
N GLU A 260 -12.60 34.94 57.79
CA GLU A 260 -12.32 34.39 59.12
C GLU A 260 -10.95 34.85 59.66
N PRO A 261 -10.90 35.63 60.76
CA PRO A 261 -9.63 36.20 61.26
C PRO A 261 -8.68 35.14 61.80
N LYS A 262 -9.16 33.94 62.16
CA LYS A 262 -8.33 32.84 62.67
C LYS A 262 -7.33 32.30 61.64
N PHE A 263 -7.65 32.37 60.35
CA PHE A 263 -6.77 31.91 59.27
C PHE A 263 -5.81 33.01 58.80
N ARG A 264 -6.06 34.27 59.15
CA ARG A 264 -5.19 35.41 58.86
C ARG A 264 -4.02 35.54 59.84
N LYS A 265 -3.93 34.69 60.87
CA LYS A 265 -2.94 34.77 61.96
C LYS A 265 -2.15 33.46 62.08
N ILE A 266 -0.82 33.54 62.09
CA ILE A 266 0.08 32.40 62.31
C ILE A 266 0.94 32.70 63.55
N ARG A 267 0.96 31.80 64.54
CA ARG A 267 1.79 32.00 65.74
C ARG A 267 3.25 31.66 65.46
N LEU A 268 4.16 32.62 65.71
CA LEU A 268 5.59 32.44 65.46
C LEU A 268 6.20 31.34 66.35
N SER A 269 5.68 31.10 67.55
CA SER A 269 6.17 30.03 68.44
C SER A 269 5.76 28.60 68.04
N ASN A 270 5.02 28.42 66.94
CA ASN A 270 4.58 27.09 66.51
C ASN A 270 5.76 26.29 65.95
N ALA A 271 6.05 25.13 66.53
CA ALA A 271 7.18 24.27 66.13
C ALA A 271 7.13 23.86 64.64
N VAL A 272 5.95 23.54 64.10
CA VAL A 272 5.79 23.17 62.67
C VAL A 272 6.07 24.38 61.78
N PHE A 273 5.61 25.57 62.18
CA PHE A 273 5.94 26.81 61.47
C PHE A 273 7.44 27.06 61.48
N GLN A 274 8.10 26.99 62.65
CA GLN A 274 9.53 27.27 62.79
C GLN A 274 10.41 26.30 62.00
N THR A 275 10.18 24.99 62.11
CA THR A 275 10.96 23.97 61.39
C THR A 275 10.81 24.08 59.87
N ASN A 276 9.62 24.43 59.38
CA ASN A 276 9.33 24.38 57.94
C ASN A 276 9.47 25.73 57.22
N VAL A 277 9.27 26.86 57.91
CA VAL A 277 9.19 28.20 57.29
C VAL A 277 9.88 29.29 58.12
N GLY A 278 9.67 29.31 59.44
CA GLY A 278 10.15 30.38 60.33
C GLY A 278 11.67 30.43 60.51
N SER A 279 12.36 29.30 60.37
CA SER A 279 13.83 29.25 60.34
C SER A 279 14.43 29.62 58.98
N LEU A 280 13.60 29.75 57.94
CA LEU A 280 14.04 30.04 56.57
C LEU A 280 13.83 31.53 56.26
N THR A 281 14.91 32.29 56.08
CA THR A 281 14.84 33.73 55.76
C THR A 281 13.91 34.02 54.58
N ASN A 282 14.05 33.24 53.50
CA ASN A 282 13.21 33.37 52.31
C ASN A 282 11.78 32.83 52.52
N GLY A 283 11.54 31.95 53.49
CA GLY A 283 10.20 31.49 53.85
C GLY A 283 9.39 32.57 54.56
N ILE A 284 10.00 33.27 55.52
CA ILE A 284 9.38 34.46 56.14
C ILE A 284 9.20 35.57 55.10
N ALA A 285 10.22 35.85 54.28
CA ALA A 285 10.13 36.89 53.24
C ALA A 285 9.01 36.60 52.24
N TYR A 286 8.78 35.32 51.87
CA TYR A 286 7.69 34.91 50.99
C TYR A 286 6.31 35.22 51.59
N LEU A 287 6.09 34.88 52.87
CA LEU A 287 4.84 35.21 53.56
C LEU A 287 4.67 36.73 53.73
N GLN A 288 5.71 37.46 54.10
CA GLN A 288 5.67 38.93 54.17
C GLN A 288 5.28 39.54 52.83
N LYS A 289 5.87 39.06 51.73
CA LYS A 289 5.50 39.45 50.37
C LYS A 289 4.11 38.97 49.93
N ALA A 290 3.47 38.04 50.63
CA ALA A 290 2.08 37.66 50.45
C ALA A 290 1.08 38.50 51.29
N GLY A 291 1.57 39.46 52.09
CA GLY A 291 0.75 40.38 52.89
C GLY A 291 0.76 40.13 54.40
N PHE A 292 1.60 39.21 54.88
CA PHE A 292 1.73 38.91 56.31
C PHE A 292 2.67 39.89 57.04
N ALA A 293 2.15 40.71 57.95
CA ALA A 293 2.94 41.59 58.81
C ALA A 293 3.36 40.88 60.12
N ASN A 294 4.54 41.21 60.65
CA ASN A 294 4.96 40.72 61.98
C ASN A 294 4.34 41.62 63.07
N VAL A 295 3.50 41.04 63.92
CA VAL A 295 2.73 41.71 64.98
C VAL A 295 2.95 40.96 66.30
N GLY A 296 4.02 41.31 67.01
CA GLY A 296 4.37 40.70 68.30
C GLY A 296 4.78 39.22 68.18
N GLU A 297 4.02 38.32 68.79
CA GLU A 297 4.24 36.85 68.67
C GLU A 297 3.58 36.23 67.42
N PHE A 298 2.87 37.03 66.61
CA PHE A 298 2.07 36.54 65.50
C PHE A 298 2.49 37.17 64.18
N LEU A 299 2.33 36.39 63.12
CA LEU A 299 2.46 36.82 61.75
C LEU A 299 1.03 36.93 61.18
N GLU A 300 0.56 38.15 60.91
CA GLU A 300 -0.85 38.47 60.70
C GLU A 300 -1.13 39.25 59.40
N VAL A 301 -2.25 38.96 58.75
CA VAL A 301 -2.77 39.71 57.60
C VAL A 301 -3.97 40.54 58.05
N ALA A 302 -3.83 41.86 58.13
CA ALA A 302 -4.94 42.74 58.51
C ALA A 302 -6.05 42.70 57.45
N GLU A 303 -5.70 42.97 56.19
CA GLU A 303 -6.58 42.92 55.02
C GLU A 303 -5.93 42.05 53.94
N PRO A 304 -6.50 40.88 53.59
CA PRO A 304 -5.92 40.00 52.60
C PRO A 304 -6.22 40.50 51.19
N ASP A 305 -5.18 40.94 50.48
CA ASP A 305 -5.20 41.09 49.02
C ASP A 305 -5.35 39.70 48.40
N MET A 306 -6.58 39.38 47.99
CA MET A 306 -6.93 38.06 47.46
C MET A 306 -6.21 37.75 46.13
N THR A 307 -5.98 38.75 45.28
CA THR A 307 -5.25 38.56 44.01
C THR A 307 -3.80 38.19 44.28
N ARG A 308 -3.16 38.88 45.24
CA ARG A 308 -1.78 38.62 45.66
C ARG A 308 -1.61 37.28 46.40
N VAL A 309 -2.54 36.95 47.29
CA VAL A 309 -2.58 35.65 48.00
C VAL A 309 -2.82 34.49 47.03
N GLN A 310 -3.69 34.66 46.03
CA GLN A 310 -3.91 33.68 44.96
C GLN A 310 -2.67 33.53 44.06
N ALA A 311 -2.04 34.64 43.64
CA ALA A 311 -0.81 34.61 42.87
C ALA A 311 0.31 33.85 43.59
N ALA A 312 0.51 34.12 44.90
CA ALA A 312 1.43 33.38 45.76
C ALA A 312 1.09 31.89 45.81
N HIS A 313 -0.17 31.54 46.11
CA HIS A 313 -0.60 30.14 46.20
C HIS A 313 -0.41 29.38 44.88
N THR A 314 -0.79 29.98 43.74
CA THR A 314 -0.57 29.39 42.42
C THR A 314 0.91 29.22 42.10
N GLU A 315 1.77 30.15 42.49
CA GLU A 315 3.21 29.98 42.29
C GLU A 315 3.77 28.84 43.16
N LEU A 316 3.38 28.72 44.43
CA LEU A 316 3.76 27.56 45.25
C LEU A 316 3.27 26.23 44.66
N GLN A 317 2.03 26.18 44.13
CA GLN A 317 1.52 24.99 43.45
C GLN A 317 2.37 24.62 42.23
N VAL A 318 2.78 25.61 41.43
CA VAL A 318 3.68 25.39 40.28
C VAL A 318 5.05 24.91 40.75
N GLN A 319 5.65 25.53 41.76
CA GLN A 319 6.95 25.09 42.30
C GLN A 319 6.89 23.67 42.88
N LEU A 320 5.79 23.29 43.53
CA LEU A 320 5.56 21.92 44.04
C LEU A 320 5.43 20.85 42.95
N LEU A 321 5.14 21.23 41.69
CA LEU A 321 5.20 20.31 40.54
C LEU A 321 6.63 20.12 40.00
N TYR A 322 7.57 21.02 40.35
CA TYR A 322 8.97 21.03 39.91
C TYR A 322 9.98 20.77 41.06
N CYS A 323 9.50 20.29 42.22
CA CYS A 323 10.26 19.99 43.44
C CYS A 323 9.89 18.60 43.97
#